data_AF-A0A921BF82-F1
#
_entry.id   AF-A0A921BF82-F1
#
_cell.length_a   1.000
_cell.length_b   1.000
_cell.length_c   1.000
_cell.angle_alpha   90.00
_cell.angle_beta   90.00
_cell.angle_gamma   90.00
#
_symmetry.space_group_name_H-M   'P 1'
#
loop_
_entity.id
_entity.type
_entity.pdbx_description
1 polymer ?
#
loop_
_entity_poly.entity_id
_entity_poly.type
_entity_poly.pdbx_seq_one_letter_code
_entity_poly.pdbx_strand_id
1 'polypeptide(L)'
;MSHGIYNTRYLSSLTEEEEREFYVDCVDTLRRHTGQELKGMLGPAVSNTVLTPGLMAEAGFIYHADWLHDDQPIPINVDNGPLVSVPYSIELNDVPVFLHHHDTAEFVEMVKAQFDTLYEEGETSGRVMALALHPYLMGMPHRIQGLEEILDYLLGHDAIWQTTASEIAEHFIEHHYDEFVQHAEAISAVHDAS
;
A
#
# COMPACT_ATOMS: atom_id res chain seq x y z
N MET A 1 8.69 2.12 3.29
CA MET A 1 8.20 2.14 1.90
C MET A 1 8.89 3.26 1.14
N SER A 2 9.23 3.06 -0.14
CA SER A 2 9.69 4.12 -1.04
C SER A 2 8.49 4.78 -1.75
N HIS A 3 8.64 6.05 -2.11
CA HIS A 3 7.71 6.76 -3.00
C HIS A 3 8.42 7.33 -4.25
N GLY A 4 9.49 6.64 -4.65
CA GLY A 4 10.38 7.06 -5.73
C GLY A 4 11.29 8.22 -5.36
N ILE A 5 12.10 8.63 -6.34
CA ILE A 5 13.05 9.74 -6.21
C ILE A 5 12.34 11.09 -6.39
N TYR A 6 11.42 11.16 -7.37
CA TYR A 6 10.62 12.34 -7.67
C TYR A 6 9.18 11.92 -7.93
N ASN A 7 8.22 12.56 -7.27
CA ASN A 7 6.81 12.24 -7.48
C ASN A 7 6.28 12.68 -8.87
N THR A 8 7.09 13.41 -9.64
CA THR A 8 6.77 13.88 -11.01
C THR A 8 7.46 13.04 -12.10
N ARG A 9 8.19 11.99 -11.75
CA ARG A 9 8.81 11.06 -12.70
C ARG A 9 8.03 9.77 -12.67
N TYR A 10 7.09 9.63 -13.60
CA TYR A 10 6.16 8.49 -13.65
C TYR A 10 6.85 7.24 -14.18
N LEU A 11 6.59 6.08 -13.57
CA LEU A 11 7.14 4.78 -13.99
C LEU A 11 6.67 4.43 -15.39
N SER A 12 5.41 4.73 -15.71
CA SER A 12 4.82 4.57 -17.05
C SER A 12 5.49 5.34 -18.18
N SER A 13 6.39 6.28 -17.86
CA SER A 13 7.19 7.01 -18.86
C SER A 13 8.59 6.41 -19.08
N LEU A 14 8.99 5.45 -18.27
CA LEU A 14 10.31 4.83 -18.31
C LEU A 14 10.32 3.63 -19.25
N THR A 15 11.47 3.40 -19.87
CA THR A 15 11.80 2.09 -20.44
C THR A 15 12.05 1.07 -19.32
N GLU A 16 12.01 -0.22 -19.64
CA GLU A 16 12.28 -1.29 -18.68
C GLU A 16 13.63 -1.12 -17.97
N GLU A 17 14.67 -0.74 -18.71
CA GLU A 17 16.01 -0.54 -18.14
C GLU A 17 16.05 0.68 -17.20
N GLU A 18 15.40 1.78 -17.58
CA GLU A 18 15.31 2.96 -16.72
C GLU A 18 14.48 2.69 -15.46
N GLU A 19 13.43 1.86 -15.55
CA GLU A 19 12.64 1.45 -14.39
C GLU A 19 13.45 0.52 -13.46
N ARG A 20 14.23 -0.40 -14.04
CA ARG A 20 15.17 -1.26 -13.28
C ARG A 20 16.22 -0.43 -12.55
N GLU A 21 16.88 0.51 -13.23
CA GLU A 21 17.84 1.42 -12.62
C GLU A 21 17.20 2.29 -11.52
N PHE A 22 15.95 2.71 -11.72
CA PHE A 22 15.20 3.48 -10.73
C PHE A 22 15.03 2.71 -9.40
N TYR A 23 14.76 1.41 -9.45
CA TYR A 23 14.65 0.59 -8.25
C TYR A 23 15.98 0.46 -7.52
N VAL A 24 17.07 0.22 -8.25
CA VAL A 24 18.43 0.13 -7.69
C VAL A 24 18.79 1.45 -6.98
N ASP A 25 18.56 2.59 -7.63
CA ASP A 25 18.83 3.89 -7.02
C ASP A 25 17.99 4.14 -5.76
N CYS A 26 16.70 3.77 -5.78
CA CYS A 26 15.84 3.87 -4.60
C CYS A 26 16.40 3.06 -3.40
N VAL A 27 16.81 1.81 -3.65
CA VAL A 27 17.36 0.90 -2.63
C VAL A 27 18.68 1.45 -2.09
N ASP A 28 19.62 1.77 -2.98
CA ASP A 28 20.96 2.25 -2.62
C ASP A 28 20.91 3.60 -1.90
N THR A 29 20.05 4.50 -2.36
CA THR A 29 19.87 5.82 -1.76
C THR A 29 19.30 5.72 -0.34
N LEU A 30 18.25 4.93 -0.12
CA LEU A 30 17.73 4.73 1.23
C LEU A 30 18.80 4.13 2.14
N ARG A 31 19.42 3.03 1.72
CA ARG A 31 20.43 2.32 2.51
C ARG A 31 21.60 3.22 2.89
N ARG A 32 22.09 4.03 1.95
CA ARG A 32 23.18 4.99 2.17
C ARG A 32 22.83 6.05 3.21
N HIS A 33 21.59 6.52 3.25
CA HIS A 33 21.18 7.63 4.13
C HIS A 33 20.65 7.17 5.49
N THR A 34 20.00 6.01 5.57
CA THR A 34 19.33 5.55 6.81
C THR A 34 19.89 4.24 7.34
N GLY A 35 20.64 3.48 6.53
CA GLY A 35 21.08 2.11 6.85
C GLY A 35 19.97 1.06 6.80
N GLN A 36 18.73 1.45 6.49
CA GLN A 36 17.58 0.55 6.45
C GLN A 36 17.48 -0.18 5.11
N GLU A 37 16.87 -1.36 5.14
CA GLU A 37 16.51 -2.12 3.94
C GLU A 37 15.15 -1.65 3.43
N LEU A 38 15.07 -1.45 2.12
CA LEU A 38 13.86 -1.02 1.45
C LEU A 38 13.05 -2.26 1.03
N LYS A 39 11.91 -2.50 1.68
CA LYS A 39 11.10 -3.72 1.51
C LYS A 39 9.93 -3.61 0.53
N GLY A 40 9.46 -2.40 0.24
CA GLY A 40 8.36 -2.20 -0.70
C GLY A 40 8.20 -0.76 -1.15
N MET A 41 7.29 -0.57 -2.10
CA MET A 41 7.08 0.72 -2.77
C MET A 41 5.59 0.99 -3.04
N LEU A 42 5.22 2.26 -2.86
CA LEU A 42 4.11 2.91 -3.54
C LEU A 42 4.73 3.81 -4.62
N GLY A 43 4.57 3.51 -5.90
CA GLY A 43 5.19 4.23 -7.00
C GLY A 43 4.79 5.70 -7.05
N PRO A 44 5.66 6.56 -7.61
CA PRO A 44 5.35 7.97 -7.80
C PRO A 44 4.07 8.12 -8.63
N ALA A 45 3.13 8.92 -8.13
CA ALA A 45 1.79 9.10 -8.73
C ALA A 45 1.01 7.80 -9.04
N VAL A 46 1.33 6.68 -8.38
CA VAL A 46 0.67 5.37 -8.61
C VAL A 46 0.71 5.00 -10.11
N SER A 47 1.89 5.19 -10.71
CA SER A 47 2.08 5.14 -12.16
C SER A 47 2.71 3.84 -12.66
N ASN A 48 2.53 2.75 -11.92
CA ASN A 48 3.06 1.43 -12.25
C ASN A 48 2.67 0.94 -13.65
N THR A 49 3.43 -0.03 -14.14
CA THR A 49 3.20 -0.72 -15.41
C THR A 49 3.02 -2.21 -15.18
N VAL A 50 2.76 -2.95 -16.26
CA VAL A 50 2.73 -4.43 -16.23
C VAL A 50 4.08 -5.05 -15.90
N LEU A 51 5.19 -4.32 -16.10
CA LEU A 51 6.55 -4.79 -15.81
C LEU A 51 6.93 -4.57 -14.34
N THR A 52 6.32 -3.56 -13.70
CA THR A 52 6.67 -3.10 -12.35
C THR A 52 6.79 -4.22 -11.31
N PRO A 53 5.84 -5.16 -11.17
CA PRO A 53 5.98 -6.20 -10.14
C PRO A 53 7.22 -7.09 -10.33
N GLY A 54 7.51 -7.49 -11.57
CA GLY A 54 8.69 -8.31 -11.86
C GLY A 54 9.99 -7.57 -11.56
N LEU A 55 10.09 -6.30 -11.97
CA LEU A 55 11.26 -5.46 -11.71
C LEU A 55 11.44 -5.16 -10.21
N MET A 56 10.35 -5.03 -9.46
CA MET A 56 10.40 -4.92 -8.01
C MET A 56 10.93 -6.21 -7.37
N ALA A 57 10.46 -7.37 -7.81
CA ALA A 57 10.95 -8.65 -7.31
C ALA A 57 12.46 -8.83 -7.61
N GLU A 58 12.91 -8.46 -8.82
CA GLU A 58 14.34 -8.45 -9.19
C GLU A 58 15.19 -7.59 -8.25
N ALA A 59 14.66 -6.45 -7.80
CA ALA A 59 15.34 -5.54 -6.88
C ALA A 59 15.23 -5.93 -5.40
N GLY A 60 14.58 -7.06 -5.08
CA GLY A 60 14.46 -7.61 -3.72
C GLY A 60 13.35 -7.02 -2.87
N PHE A 61 12.36 -6.35 -3.48
CA PHE A 61 11.16 -5.92 -2.78
C PHE A 61 10.23 -7.10 -2.48
N ILE A 62 9.52 -7.03 -1.36
CA ILE A 62 8.54 -8.05 -0.93
C ILE A 62 7.09 -7.55 -0.96
N TYR A 63 6.86 -6.23 -1.16
CA TYR A 63 5.52 -5.72 -1.40
C TYR A 63 5.41 -4.54 -2.36
N HIS A 64 4.24 -4.45 -2.97
CA HIS A 64 3.80 -3.44 -3.92
C HIS A 64 2.49 -2.81 -3.44
N ALA A 65 2.36 -1.48 -3.50
CA ALA A 65 1.20 -0.76 -2.96
C ALA A 65 0.39 0.02 -4.01
N ASP A 66 0.66 -0.14 -5.32
CA ASP A 66 -0.04 0.65 -6.35
C ASP A 66 -1.36 0.01 -6.80
N TRP A 67 -1.63 -1.24 -6.43
CA TRP A 67 -2.86 -1.92 -6.85
C TRP A 67 -4.01 -1.65 -5.88
N LEU A 68 -4.96 -0.83 -6.31
CA LEU A 68 -6.11 -0.35 -5.52
C LEU A 68 -7.35 -1.23 -5.73
N HIS A 69 -7.27 -2.50 -5.35
CA HIS A 69 -8.23 -3.50 -5.82
C HIS A 69 -8.81 -4.41 -4.73
N ASP A 70 -8.29 -4.35 -3.50
CA ASP A 70 -8.70 -5.21 -2.42
C ASP A 70 -8.39 -4.56 -1.06
N ASP A 71 -9.08 -5.03 -0.01
CA ASP A 71 -8.89 -4.63 1.39
C ASP A 71 -8.02 -5.64 2.16
N GLN A 72 -7.54 -6.69 1.50
CA GLN A 72 -6.60 -7.68 2.03
C GLN A 72 -5.32 -7.76 1.21
N PRO A 73 -4.19 -8.17 1.82
CA PRO A 73 -2.99 -8.46 1.06
C PRO A 73 -3.22 -9.67 0.14
N ILE A 74 -2.66 -9.63 -1.06
CA ILE A 74 -2.72 -10.76 -2.01
C ILE A 74 -1.35 -11.09 -2.60
N PRO A 75 -1.06 -12.36 -2.94
CA PRO A 75 0.13 -12.71 -3.68
C PRO A 75 0.13 -12.08 -5.09
N ILE A 76 1.29 -11.60 -5.53
CA ILE A 76 1.55 -11.22 -6.92
C ILE A 76 2.44 -12.30 -7.53
N ASN A 77 2.00 -12.86 -8.66
CA ASN A 77 2.78 -13.85 -9.38
C ASN A 77 4.00 -13.21 -10.08
N VAL A 78 5.19 -13.56 -9.61
CA VAL A 78 6.49 -13.11 -10.12
C VAL A 78 7.48 -14.26 -10.09
N ASP A 79 8.50 -14.22 -10.94
CA ASP A 79 9.48 -15.32 -11.04
C ASP A 79 10.44 -15.40 -9.83
N ASN A 80 10.68 -14.27 -9.13
CA ASN A 80 11.75 -14.13 -8.14
C ASN A 80 11.23 -13.89 -6.72
N GLY A 81 10.88 -14.97 -6.01
CA GLY A 81 10.49 -14.89 -4.60
C GLY A 81 9.09 -14.32 -4.35
N PRO A 82 8.67 -14.19 -3.08
CA PRO A 82 7.34 -13.72 -2.75
C PRO A 82 7.22 -12.20 -2.95
N LEU A 83 6.19 -11.78 -3.67
CA LEU A 83 5.75 -10.39 -3.75
C LEU A 83 4.28 -10.31 -3.37
N VAL A 84 3.93 -9.33 -2.54
CA VAL A 84 2.57 -9.13 -2.02
C VAL A 84 2.03 -7.78 -2.44
N SER A 85 0.79 -7.73 -2.93
CA SER A 85 0.07 -6.46 -3.00
C SER A 85 -0.42 -6.11 -1.61
N VAL A 86 0.00 -4.98 -1.05
CA VAL A 86 -0.52 -4.46 0.22
C VAL A 86 -1.54 -3.35 -0.08
N PRO A 87 -2.77 -3.41 0.47
CA PRO A 87 -3.81 -2.43 0.17
C PRO A 87 -3.40 -0.97 0.43
N TYR A 88 -3.82 -0.11 -0.49
CA TYR A 88 -3.69 1.35 -0.41
C TYR A 88 -4.97 1.99 -0.97
N SER A 89 -5.22 3.28 -0.65
CA SER A 89 -6.39 4.01 -1.14
C SER A 89 -6.00 5.32 -1.83
N ILE A 90 -6.53 5.53 -3.04
CA ILE A 90 -6.59 6.86 -3.67
C ILE A 90 -7.89 7.58 -3.31
N GLU A 91 -9.00 6.86 -3.14
CA GLU A 91 -10.30 7.50 -2.91
C GLU A 91 -10.32 8.24 -1.57
N LEU A 92 -9.87 7.56 -0.51
CA LEU A 92 -9.75 8.12 0.83
C LEU A 92 -8.30 8.56 1.12
N ASN A 93 -7.91 9.63 0.45
CA ASN A 93 -6.60 10.27 0.54
C ASN A 93 -6.79 11.79 0.66
N ASP A 94 -6.04 12.46 1.53
CA ASP A 94 -6.24 13.89 1.80
C ASP A 94 -6.06 14.78 0.56
N VAL A 95 -5.23 14.40 -0.42
CA VAL A 95 -5.06 15.15 -1.67
C VAL A 95 -6.34 15.16 -2.51
N PRO A 96 -6.85 14.02 -3.04
CA PRO A 96 -8.04 14.02 -3.86
C PRO A 96 -9.28 14.50 -3.08
N VAL A 97 -9.44 14.13 -1.81
CA VAL A 97 -10.59 14.57 -1.00
C VAL A 97 -10.65 16.10 -0.92
N PHE A 98 -9.54 16.77 -0.63
CA PHE A 98 -9.53 18.24 -0.59
C PHE A 98 -9.56 18.90 -1.97
N LEU A 99 -9.05 18.24 -3.02
CA LEU A 99 -9.22 18.71 -4.40
C LEU A 99 -10.69 18.62 -4.86
N HIS A 100 -11.46 17.67 -4.33
CA HIS A 100 -12.90 17.54 -4.53
C HIS A 100 -13.73 18.45 -3.61
N HIS A 101 -13.09 19.43 -2.97
CA HIS A 101 -13.72 20.48 -2.17
C HIS A 101 -14.40 20.02 -0.87
N HIS A 102 -14.01 18.86 -0.35
CA HIS A 102 -14.37 18.50 1.01
C HIS A 102 -13.56 19.31 2.03
N ASP A 103 -14.18 19.62 3.16
CA ASP A 103 -13.48 20.21 4.30
C ASP A 103 -12.87 19.14 5.21
N THR A 104 -12.20 19.60 6.28
CA THR A 104 -11.54 18.69 7.23
C THR A 104 -12.54 17.90 8.06
N ALA A 105 -13.70 18.46 8.39
CA ALA A 105 -14.72 17.73 9.14
C ALA A 105 -15.32 16.61 8.29
N GLU A 106 -15.58 16.87 7.00
CA GLU A 106 -16.01 15.83 6.07
C GLU A 106 -14.97 14.72 5.93
N PHE A 107 -13.68 15.06 5.79
CA PHE A 107 -12.61 14.05 5.73
C PHE A 107 -12.57 13.18 7.00
N VAL A 108 -12.70 13.78 8.18
CA VAL A 108 -12.77 13.04 9.45
C VAL A 108 -13.93 12.05 9.45
N GLU A 109 -15.12 12.48 9.06
CA GLU A 109 -16.30 11.61 9.04
C GLU A 109 -16.19 10.50 7.98
N MET A 110 -15.61 10.80 6.81
CA MET A 110 -15.32 9.78 5.79
C MET A 110 -14.37 8.71 6.31
N VAL A 111 -13.29 9.12 7.00
CA VAL A 111 -12.32 8.19 7.60
C VAL A 111 -12.98 7.30 8.64
N LYS A 112 -13.81 7.87 9.53
CA LYS A 112 -14.56 7.08 10.52
C LYS A 112 -15.52 6.09 9.86
N ALA A 113 -16.24 6.51 8.82
CA ALA A 113 -17.16 5.63 8.10
C ALA A 113 -16.46 4.46 7.39
N GLN A 114 -15.30 4.70 6.77
CA GLN A 114 -14.47 3.62 6.22
C GLN A 114 -14.00 2.68 7.33
N PHE A 115 -13.51 3.24 8.45
CA PHE A 115 -13.07 2.44 9.58
C PHE A 115 -14.20 1.55 10.13
N ASP A 116 -15.38 2.10 10.41
CA ASP A 116 -16.50 1.34 11.00
C ASP A 116 -16.87 0.14 10.13
N THR A 117 -16.87 0.33 8.81
CA THR A 117 -17.16 -0.74 7.84
C THR A 117 -16.08 -1.83 7.90
N LEU A 118 -14.80 -1.45 7.78
CA LEU A 118 -13.68 -2.40 7.82
C LEU A 118 -13.53 -3.09 9.18
N TYR A 119 -13.89 -2.39 10.25
CA TYR A 119 -13.85 -2.91 11.62
C TYR A 119 -14.93 -3.97 11.85
N GLU A 120 -16.16 -3.72 11.36
CA GLU A 120 -17.24 -4.71 11.38
C GLU A 120 -16.89 -5.95 10.55
N GLU A 121 -16.41 -5.77 9.32
CA GLU A 121 -15.99 -6.89 8.46
C GLU A 121 -14.76 -7.65 9.02
N GLY A 122 -13.92 -6.94 9.77
CA GLY A 122 -12.73 -7.45 10.42
C GLY A 122 -12.97 -8.53 11.48
N GLU A 123 -14.22 -8.74 11.92
CA GLU A 123 -14.56 -9.74 12.96
C GLU A 123 -14.11 -11.16 12.58
N THR A 124 -14.17 -11.49 11.28
CA THR A 124 -13.85 -12.84 10.79
C THR A 124 -12.57 -12.90 9.96
N SER A 125 -12.17 -11.78 9.36
CA SER A 125 -11.05 -11.71 8.44
C SER A 125 -10.47 -10.29 8.45
N GLY A 126 -9.24 -10.14 8.93
CA GLY A 126 -8.61 -8.83 9.08
C GLY A 126 -8.62 -8.01 7.78
N ARG A 127 -8.83 -6.70 7.91
CA ARG A 127 -8.83 -5.73 6.82
C ARG A 127 -7.68 -4.74 6.99
N VAL A 128 -7.13 -4.28 5.88
CA VAL A 128 -6.08 -3.26 5.87
C VAL A 128 -6.69 -1.91 5.53
N MET A 129 -6.56 -0.95 6.44
CA MET A 129 -6.95 0.44 6.20
C MET A 129 -5.71 1.31 6.02
N ALA A 130 -5.47 1.77 4.80
CA ALA A 130 -4.45 2.79 4.55
C ALA A 130 -5.01 4.19 4.82
N LEU A 131 -4.39 4.94 5.73
CA LEU A 131 -4.67 6.36 5.94
C LEU A 131 -3.61 7.20 5.20
N ALA A 132 -3.96 7.66 3.99
CA ALA A 132 -3.03 8.40 3.13
C ALA A 132 -3.04 9.90 3.44
N LEU A 133 -1.90 10.42 3.90
CA LEU A 133 -1.75 11.78 4.42
C LEU A 133 -0.52 12.48 3.84
N HIS A 134 -0.64 13.79 3.63
CA HIS A 134 0.45 14.65 3.17
C HIS A 134 0.72 15.77 4.17
N PRO A 135 1.96 15.92 4.70
CA PRO A 135 2.27 16.91 5.73
C PRO A 135 1.94 18.36 5.34
N TYR A 136 2.05 18.71 4.06
CA TYR A 136 1.73 20.06 3.60
C TYR A 136 0.22 20.33 3.48
N LEU A 137 -0.63 19.30 3.58
CA LEU A 137 -2.08 19.42 3.62
C LEU A 137 -2.59 19.23 5.04
N MET A 138 -2.53 18.00 5.56
CA MET A 138 -3.07 17.66 6.88
C MET A 138 -2.26 18.23 8.04
N GLY A 139 -0.98 18.54 7.83
CA GLY A 139 -0.14 19.20 8.83
C GLY A 139 -0.41 20.70 9.01
N MET A 140 -1.31 21.29 8.21
CA MET A 140 -1.63 22.71 8.33
C MET A 140 -2.41 23.00 9.63
N PRO A 141 -2.23 24.18 10.27
CA PRO A 141 -2.84 24.48 11.57
C PRO A 141 -4.36 24.38 11.63
N HIS A 142 -5.05 24.61 10.50
CA HIS A 142 -6.51 24.52 10.41
C HIS A 142 -7.02 23.09 10.16
N ARG A 143 -6.12 22.12 9.93
CA ARG A 143 -6.45 20.71 9.64
C ARG A 143 -5.91 19.72 10.66
N ILE A 144 -4.81 20.04 11.33
CA ILE A 144 -4.09 19.09 12.19
C ILE A 144 -4.95 18.52 13.33
N GLN A 145 -5.91 19.29 13.84
CA GLN A 145 -6.86 18.81 14.86
C GLN A 145 -7.78 17.71 14.32
N GLY A 146 -8.10 17.71 13.01
CA GLY A 146 -8.84 16.62 12.39
C GLY A 146 -8.03 15.32 12.34
N LEU A 147 -6.71 15.40 12.13
CA LEU A 147 -5.85 14.21 12.22
C LEU A 147 -5.78 13.68 13.66
N GLU A 148 -5.70 14.56 14.65
CA GLU A 148 -5.78 14.18 16.08
C GLU A 148 -7.09 13.44 16.38
N GLU A 149 -8.23 13.99 15.94
CA GLU A 149 -9.54 13.36 16.11
C GLU A 149 -9.67 12.00 15.41
N ILE A 150 -9.15 11.88 14.18
CA ILE A 150 -9.08 10.60 13.47
C ILE A 150 -8.30 9.58 14.29
N LEU A 151 -7.08 9.92 14.72
CA LEU A 151 -6.23 8.98 15.44
C LEU A 151 -6.83 8.60 16.80
N ASP A 152 -7.39 9.54 17.53
CA ASP A 152 -8.09 9.27 18.80
C ASP A 152 -9.27 8.31 18.60
N TYR A 153 -10.04 8.50 17.52
CA TYR A 153 -11.15 7.62 17.19
C TYR A 153 -10.67 6.21 16.84
N LEU A 154 -9.77 6.07 15.87
CA LEU A 154 -9.27 4.76 15.42
C LEU A 154 -8.62 3.99 16.57
N LEU A 155 -7.73 4.65 17.32
CA LEU A 155 -6.94 4.01 18.37
C LEU A 155 -7.70 3.85 19.70
N GLY A 156 -8.91 4.40 19.78
CA GLY A 156 -9.84 4.18 20.90
C GLY A 156 -10.57 2.83 20.84
N HIS A 157 -10.47 2.10 19.73
CA HIS A 157 -11.07 0.78 19.55
C HIS A 157 -10.08 -0.34 19.90
N ASP A 158 -10.62 -1.48 20.33
CA ASP A 158 -9.83 -2.69 20.56
C ASP A 158 -9.42 -3.36 19.24
N ALA A 159 -8.52 -4.34 19.30
CA ALA A 159 -8.12 -5.16 18.15
C ALA A 159 -7.53 -4.41 16.94
N ILE A 160 -7.02 -3.18 17.13
CA ILE A 160 -6.32 -2.42 16.10
C ILE A 160 -4.82 -2.75 16.09
N TRP A 161 -4.34 -3.26 14.96
CA TRP A 161 -2.91 -3.46 14.73
C TRP A 161 -2.30 -2.20 14.11
N GLN A 162 -1.67 -1.37 14.94
CA GLN A 162 -0.86 -0.25 14.48
C GLN A 162 0.45 -0.79 13.89
N THR A 163 0.58 -0.71 12.57
CA THR A 163 1.63 -1.44 11.85
C THR A 163 2.08 -0.70 10.60
N THR A 164 3.16 -1.16 10.00
CA THR A 164 3.66 -0.68 8.71
C THR A 164 3.26 -1.63 7.58
N ALA A 165 3.21 -1.13 6.35
CA ALA A 165 3.01 -1.96 5.15
C ALA A 165 4.08 -3.08 5.04
N SER A 166 5.29 -2.83 5.53
CA SER A 166 6.35 -3.84 5.58
C SER A 166 5.99 -4.99 6.53
N GLU A 167 5.52 -4.68 7.73
CA GLU A 167 5.12 -5.69 8.71
C GLU A 167 3.86 -6.44 8.27
N ILE A 168 2.91 -5.79 7.60
CA ILE A 168 1.75 -6.44 6.97
C ILE A 168 2.23 -7.47 5.93
N ALA A 169 3.12 -7.06 5.03
CA ALA A 169 3.66 -7.95 4.00
C ALA A 169 4.40 -9.14 4.62
N GLU A 170 5.24 -8.90 5.63
CA GLU A 170 5.98 -9.96 6.33
C GLU A 170 5.06 -10.95 7.03
N HIS A 171 4.06 -10.45 7.77
CA HIS A 171 3.06 -11.28 8.43
C HIS A 171 2.28 -12.12 7.42
N PHE A 172 1.86 -11.52 6.30
CA PHE A 172 1.15 -12.24 5.24
C PHE A 172 2.03 -13.32 4.60
N ILE A 173 3.29 -13.01 4.29
CA ILE A 173 4.27 -13.96 3.74
C ILE A 173 4.48 -15.14 4.69
N GLU A 174 4.62 -14.87 5.99
CA GLU A 174 4.89 -15.90 6.99
C GLU A 174 3.69 -16.84 7.25
N HIS A 175 2.46 -16.32 7.17
CA HIS A 175 1.29 -17.06 7.67
C HIS A 175 0.24 -17.42 6.62
N HIS A 176 0.16 -16.70 5.50
CA HIS A 176 -0.98 -16.79 4.58
C HIS A 176 -0.60 -16.94 3.10
N TYR A 177 0.62 -16.60 2.70
CA TYR A 177 1.03 -16.59 1.30
C TYR A 177 0.86 -17.94 0.60
N ASP A 178 1.39 -19.01 1.19
CA ASP A 178 1.30 -20.35 0.61
C ASP A 178 -0.14 -20.86 0.51
N GLU A 179 -1.00 -20.50 1.48
CA GLU A 179 -2.43 -20.86 1.47
C GLU A 179 -3.15 -20.20 0.28
N PHE A 180 -2.92 -18.90 0.07
CA PHE A 180 -3.51 -18.16 -1.05
C PHE A 180 -3.02 -18.67 -2.41
N VAL A 181 -1.72 -18.96 -2.54
CA VAL A 181 -1.15 -19.51 -3.78
C VAL A 181 -1.75 -20.88 -4.09
N GLN A 182 -1.83 -21.78 -3.11
CA GLN A 182 -2.44 -23.11 -3.29
C GLN A 182 -3.92 -23.01 -3.68
N HIS A 183 -4.65 -22.07 -3.07
CA HIS A 183 -6.05 -21.84 -3.41
C HIS A 183 -6.23 -21.37 -4.85
N ALA A 184 -5.40 -20.42 -5.29
CA ALA A 184 -5.43 -19.92 -6.66
C ALA A 184 -5.10 -21.03 -7.69
N GLU A 185 -4.07 -21.84 -7.44
CA GLU A 185 -3.69 -22.98 -8.30
C GLU A 185 -4.83 -24.01 -8.42
N ALA A 186 -5.52 -24.30 -7.31
CA ALA A 186 -6.64 -25.22 -7.30
C ALA A 186 -7.82 -24.71 -8.17
N ILE A 187 -8.09 -23.41 -8.16
CA ILE A 187 -9.13 -22.79 -9.01
C ILE A 187 -8.72 -22.88 -10.48
N SER A 188 -7.49 -22.52 -10.83
CA SER A 188 -6.99 -22.57 -12.21
C SER A 188 -7.03 -23.98 -12.80
N ALA A 189 -6.64 -25.00 -12.03
CA ALA A 189 -6.67 -26.39 -12.48
C ALA A 189 -8.09 -26.89 -12.83
N VAL A 190 -9.12 -26.37 -12.15
CA VAL A 190 -10.53 -26.69 -12.46
C VAL A 190 -10.96 -26.03 -13.76
N HIS A 191 -10.52 -24.79 -14.01
CA HIS A 191 -10.85 -24.06 -15.24
C HIS A 191 -10.21 -24.68 -16.48
N ASP A 192 -8.94 -25.09 -16.40
CA ASP A 192 -8.21 -25.68 -17.53
C ASP A 192 -8.71 -27.09 -17.89
N ALA A 193 -9.44 -27.75 -16.99
CA ALA A 193 -10.03 -29.06 -17.21
C ALA A 193 -11.44 -29.02 -17.84
N SER A 194 -12.04 -27.82 -18.00
CA SER A 194 -13.39 -27.60 -18.55
C SER A 194 -13.38 -27.08 -19.98
#